data_AF-A0A9C7PM75-F1
#
_entry.id   AF-A0A9C7PM75-F1
#
_cell.length_a   1.000
_cell.length_b   1.000
_cell.length_c   1.000
_cell.angle_alpha   90.00
_cell.angle_beta   90.00
_cell.angle_gamma   90.00
#
_symmetry.space_group_name_H-M   'P 1'
#
loop_
_entity.id
_entity.type
_entity.pdbx_description
1 polymer ?
#
loop_
_entity_poly.entity_id
_entity_poly.type
_entity_poly.pdbx_seq_one_letter_code
_entity_poly.pdbx_strand_id
1 'polypeptide(L)' 'MLDLMYKDIGLALALADEVGVPVPVAGLARQVYQSGRTAGLGRKDFSVVWKHMAKAVGVPGPASPSNDAE' A
#
# COMPACT_ATOMS: atom_id res chain seq x y z
N MET A 1 -4.06 -3.47 -8.46
CA MET A 1 -4.93 -3.48 -7.28
C MET A 1 -4.43 -2.55 -6.18
N LEU A 2 -3.13 -2.24 -6.11
CA LEU A 2 -2.59 -1.23 -5.20
C LEU A 2 -3.30 0.13 -5.30
N ASP A 3 -3.68 0.58 -6.51
CA ASP A 3 -4.46 1.82 -6.69
C ASP A 3 -5.83 1.78 -5.99
N LEU A 4 -6.47 0.60 -5.94
CA LEU A 4 -7.74 0.41 -5.23
C LEU A 4 -7.54 0.53 -3.73
N MET A 5 -6.49 -0.12 -3.18
CA MET A 5 -6.18 -0.03 -1.76
C MET A 5 -5.86 1.42 -1.32
N TYR A 6 -5.13 2.16 -2.17
CA TYR A 6 -4.87 3.59 -1.94
C TYR A 6 -6.18 4.40 -1.90
N LYS A 7 -7.12 4.11 -2.81
CA LYS A 7 -8.45 4.75 -2.84
C LYS A 7 -9.24 4.43 -1.58
N ASP A 8 -9.31 3.16 -1.17
CA ASP A 8 -10.10 2.71 -0.03
C ASP A 8 -9.59 3.29 1.30
N ILE A 9 -8.27 3.40 1.49
CA ILE A 9 -7.69 4.11 2.64
C ILE A 9 -8.00 5.61 2.59
N GLY A 10 -8.07 6.20 1.40
CA GLY A 10 -8.53 7.57 1.23
C GLY A 10 -9.96 7.79 1.73
N LEU A 11 -10.86 6.85 1.45
CA LEU A 11 -12.24 6.87 1.95
C LEU A 11 -12.28 6.69 3.48
N ALA A 12 -11.48 5.76 4.03
CA ALA A 12 -11.40 5.54 5.48
C ALA A 12 -10.88 6.79 6.22
N LEU A 13 -9.88 7.48 5.66
CA LEU A 13 -9.36 8.74 6.22
C LEU A 13 -10.40 9.86 6.18
N ALA A 14 -11.16 9.99 5.08
CA ALA A 14 -12.22 10.98 4.98
C ALA A 14 -13.32 10.73 6.03
N LEU A 15 -13.77 9.48 6.18
CA LEU A 15 -14.74 9.11 7.22
C LEU A 15 -14.20 9.41 8.63
N ALA A 16 -12.93 9.08 8.88
CA ALA A 16 -12.31 9.32 10.18
C ALA A 16 -12.25 10.82 10.53
N ASP A 17 -11.99 11.68 9.54
CA ASP A 17 -12.06 13.13 9.68
C ASP A 17 -13.49 13.61 9.99
N GLU A 18 -14.49 13.09 9.26
CA GLU A 18 -15.91 13.41 9.47
C GLU A 18 -16.41 13.06 10.88
N VAL A 19 -15.95 11.93 11.44
CA VAL A 19 -16.35 11.50 12.79
C VAL A 19 -15.39 11.96 13.90
N GLY A 20 -14.35 12.72 13.57
CA GLY A 20 -13.38 13.23 14.54
C GLY A 20 -12.52 12.15 15.23
N VAL A 21 -12.24 11.03 14.56
CA VAL A 21 -11.44 9.92 15.10
C VAL A 21 -10.02 9.93 14.50
N PRO A 22 -8.97 10.15 15.31
CA PRO A 22 -7.60 10.10 14.81
C PRO A 22 -7.17 8.69 14.37
N VAL A 23 -6.70 8.56 13.13
CA VAL A 23 -6.21 7.29 12.54
C VAL A 23 -4.79 7.43 11.94
N PRO A 24 -3.77 7.76 12.75
CA PRO A 24 -2.42 8.09 12.24
C PRO A 24 -1.77 6.95 11.44
N VAL A 25 -2.05 5.69 11.82
CA VAL A 25 -1.54 4.51 11.12
C VAL A 25 -2.15 4.37 9.72
N ALA A 26 -3.43 4.74 9.53
CA ALA A 26 -4.04 4.76 8.20
C ALA A 26 -3.42 5.86 7.32
N GLY A 27 -3.09 7.00 7.91
CA GLY A 27 -2.35 8.08 7.24
C GLY A 27 -0.97 7.61 6.76
N LEU A 28 -0.21 6.93 7.61
CA LEU A 28 1.07 6.32 7.25
C LEU A 28 0.91 5.27 6.14
N ALA A 29 -0.07 4.37 6.26
CA ALA A 29 -0.35 3.35 5.26
C ALA A 29 -0.64 3.98 3.89
N ARG A 30 -1.40 5.09 3.85
CA ARG A 30 -1.65 5.82 2.60
C ARG A 30 -0.37 6.33 1.94
N GLN A 31 0.62 6.76 2.71
CA GLN A 31 1.92 7.18 2.18
C GLN A 31 2.73 5.99 1.63
N VAL A 32 2.67 4.83 2.29
CA VAL A 32 3.30 3.59 1.79
C VAL A 32 2.71 3.21 0.43
N TYR A 33 1.38 3.19 0.31
CA TYR A 33 0.73 2.91 -0.98
C TYR A 33 1.04 3.99 -2.01
N GLN A 34 1.04 5.28 -1.64
CA GLN A 34 1.43 6.36 -2.54
C GLN A 34 2.84 6.15 -3.12
N SER A 35 3.80 5.75 -2.28
CA SER A 35 5.16 5.42 -2.72
C SER A 35 5.18 4.30 -3.77
N GLY A 36 4.38 3.25 -3.56
CA GLY A 36 4.20 2.17 -4.54
C GLY A 36 3.55 2.63 -5.85
N ARG A 37 2.59 3.57 -5.80
CA ARG A 37 1.97 4.18 -7.00
C ARG A 37 3.00 4.98 -7.80
N THR A 38 3.79 5.81 -7.13
CA THR A 38 4.88 6.59 -7.75
C THR A 38 5.91 5.68 -8.43
N ALA A 39 6.11 4.46 -7.92
CA ALA A 39 6.97 3.45 -8.52
C ALA A 39 6.30 2.65 -9.67
N GLY A 40 5.10 3.03 -10.12
CA GLY A 40 4.39 2.38 -11.23
C GLY A 40 3.73 1.04 -10.88
N LEU A 41 3.55 0.71 -9.60
CA LEU A 41 3.04 -0.60 -9.15
C LEU A 41 1.51 -0.66 -9.02
N GLY A 42 0.78 0.37 -9.42
CA GLY A 42 -0.67 0.53 -9.18
C GLY A 42 -1.55 -0.66 -9.62
N ARG A 43 -1.18 -1.32 -10.72
CA ARG A 43 -1.88 -2.48 -11.27
C ARG A 43 -1.60 -3.79 -10.52
N LYS A 44 -0.48 -3.91 -9.80
CA LYS A 44 -0.12 -5.12 -9.05
C LYS A 44 -0.99 -5.29 -7.80
N ASP A 45 -0.99 -6.49 -7.23
CA ASP A 45 -1.58 -6.73 -5.91
C ASP A 45 -0.98 -5.78 -4.87
N PHE A 46 -1.78 -5.34 -3.89
CA PHE A 46 -1.34 -4.36 -2.90
C PHE A 46 -0.23 -4.89 -1.98
N SER A 47 -0.07 -6.22 -1.84
CA SER A 47 1.07 -6.82 -1.12
C SER A 47 2.44 -6.48 -1.71
N VAL A 48 2.49 -5.97 -2.95
CA VAL A 48 3.73 -5.52 -3.60
C VAL A 48 4.47 -4.44 -2.80
N VAL A 49 3.78 -3.73 -1.89
CA VAL A 49 4.40 -2.74 -1.00
C VAL A 49 5.53 -3.33 -0.14
N TRP A 50 5.42 -4.60 0.26
CA TRP A 50 6.48 -5.24 1.03
C TRP A 50 7.76 -5.43 0.19
N LYS A 51 7.62 -5.90 -1.06
CA LYS A 51 8.75 -5.97 -2.02
C LYS A 51 9.34 -4.60 -2.30
N HIS A 52 8.49 -3.57 -2.45
CA HIS A 52 8.89 -2.19 -2.70
C HIS A 52 9.70 -1.61 -1.53
N MET A 53 9.21 -1.77 -0.30
CA MET A 53 9.90 -1.30 0.90
C MET A 53 11.19 -2.07 1.17
N ALA A 54 11.18 -3.40 0.99
CA ALA A 54 12.37 -4.22 1.14
C ALA A 54 13.51 -3.76 0.22
N LYS A 55 13.19 -3.48 -1.05
CA LYS A 55 14.12 -2.91 -2.01
C LYS A 55 14.68 -1.55 -1.57
N ALA A 56 13.85 -0.69 -0.98
CA ALA A 56 14.27 0.64 -0.54
C ALA A 56 15.27 0.62 0.63
N VAL A 57 15.24 -0.44 1.46
CA VAL A 57 16.14 -0.58 2.62
C VAL A 57 17.21 -1.66 2.45
N GLY A 58 17.34 -2.23 1.24
CA GLY A 58 18.38 -3.20 0.90
C GLY A 58 18.21 -4.58 1.56
N VAL A 59 17.00 -4.93 2.01
CA VAL A 59 16.72 -6.26 2.57
C VAL A 59 16.10 -7.17 1.52
N PRO A 60 16.30 -8.50 1.60
CA PRO A 60 15.63 -9.44 0.73
C PRO A 60 14.11 -9.26 0.84
N GLY A 61 13.43 -9.14 -0.30
CA GLY A 61 11.97 -9.23 -0.35
C GLY A 61 11.50 -10.62 0.11
N PRO A 62 10.18 -10.82 0.29
CA PRO A 62 9.69 -12.16 0.58
C PRO A 62 10.08 -13.07 -0.60
N ALA A 63 10.28 -14.36 -0.34
CA ALA A 63 10.29 -15.32 -1.43
C ALA A 63 9.02 -15.10 -2.28
N SER A 64 9.17 -14.93 -3.60
CA SER A 64 8.00 -14.89 -4.46
C SER A 64 7.23 -16.20 -4.24
N PRO A 65 5.92 -16.16 -3.97
CA PRO A 65 5.12 -17.35 -4.23
C PRO A 65 5.36 -17.73 -5.69
N SER A 66 5.45 -19.04 -5.96
CA SER A 66 5.50 -19.53 -7.33
C SER A 66 4.38 -18.89 -8.14
N ASN A 67 4.66 -18.70 -9.41
CA ASN A 67 3.83 -17.99 -10.38
C ASN A 67 2.55 -18.79 -10.71
N ASP A 68 1.70 -19.07 -9.72
CA ASP A 68 0.51 -19.92 -9.82
C ASP A 68 -0.72 -19.21 -9.18
N ALA A 69 -1.09 -18.06 -9.73
CA ALA A 69 -2.43 -17.51 -9.62
C ALA A 69 -2.61 -16.44 -10.71
N GLU A 70 -2.99 -16.91 -11.91
CA GLU A 70 -3.67 -16.10 -12.93
C GLU A 70 -4.95 -15.46 -12.38
#